data_AF-A0A3R7MMV8-F1
#
_entry.id   AF-A0A3R7MMV8-F1
#
_cell.length_a   1.000
_cell.length_b   1.000
_cell.length_c   1.000
_cell.angle_alpha   90.00
_cell.angle_beta   90.00
_cell.angle_gamma   90.00
#
_symmetry.space_group_name_H-M   'P 1'
#
loop_
_entity.id
_entity.type
_entity.pdbx_description
1 polymer ?
#
loop_
_entity_poly.entity_id
_entity_poly.type
_entity_poly.pdbx_seq_one_letter_code
_entity_poly.pdbx_strand_id
1 'polypeptide(L)'
;MGYTENVDIWSVGCIMGEMIRGGVLFPGTDHIDQWNKIIAFLPTPCPKQSNWALLRKSSCRGYSQLFRNYVENRPRYPGYSFDRLFPDVLFPAESTDHNRLKASQARDLLSRMLVIDPSEG
;
A
#
# COMPACT_ATOMS: atom_id res chain seq x y z
N MET A 1 -12.89 -7.39 16.52
CA MET A 1 -11.67 -8.13 16.17
C MET A 1 -11.17 -7.53 14.87
N GLY A 2 -10.02 -6.85 14.91
CA GLY A 2 -9.59 -5.90 13.88
C GLY A 2 -8.48 -6.40 12.96
N TYR A 3 -8.39 -7.71 12.76
CA TYR A 3 -7.47 -8.37 11.85
C TYR A 3 -8.20 -9.55 11.21
N THR A 4 -8.10 -9.67 9.89
CA THR A 4 -8.60 -10.80 9.09
C THR A 4 -7.43 -11.39 8.31
N GLU A 5 -7.62 -12.54 7.66
CA GLU A 5 -6.60 -13.21 6.83
C GLU A 5 -6.01 -12.29 5.74
N ASN A 6 -6.74 -11.26 5.31
CA ASN A 6 -6.30 -10.26 4.33
C ASN A 6 -5.10 -9.41 4.80
N VAL A 7 -4.80 -9.35 6.10
CA VAL A 7 -3.63 -8.64 6.61
C VAL A 7 -2.32 -9.31 6.17
N ASP A 8 -2.34 -10.64 6.01
CA ASP A 8 -1.19 -11.37 5.48
C ASP A 8 -0.98 -11.07 3.98
N ILE A 9 -2.06 -10.83 3.24
CA ILE A 9 -2.01 -10.44 1.81
C ILE A 9 -1.29 -9.10 1.63
N TRP A 10 -1.50 -8.12 2.52
CA TRP A 10 -0.74 -6.87 2.51
C TRP A 10 0.77 -7.12 2.66
N SER A 11 1.14 -8.03 3.56
CA SER A 11 2.54 -8.39 3.79
C SER A 11 3.16 -9.07 2.57
N VAL A 12 2.43 -9.98 1.91
CA VAL A 12 2.83 -10.59 0.63
C VAL A 12 2.98 -9.53 -0.47
N GLY A 13 2.08 -8.55 -0.53
CA GLY A 13 2.17 -7.43 -1.47
C GLY A 13 3.43 -6.59 -1.26
N CYS A 14 3.82 -6.35 -0.01
CA CYS A 14 5.08 -5.66 0.30
C CYS A 14 6.27 -6.45 -0.24
N ILE A 15 6.36 -7.76 0.07
CA ILE A 15 7.44 -8.63 -0.40
C ILE A 15 7.50 -8.68 -1.92
N MET A 16 6.35 -8.83 -2.60
CA MET A 16 6.29 -8.81 -4.07
C MET A 16 6.77 -7.49 -4.65
N GLY A 17 6.38 -6.36 -4.05
CA GLY A 17 6.86 -5.04 -4.46
C GLY A 17 8.36 -4.85 -4.26
N GLU A 18 8.92 -5.40 -3.17
CA GLU A 18 10.36 -5.40 -2.90
C GLU A 18 11.13 -6.23 -3.91
N MET A 19 10.62 -7.40 -4.30
CA MET A 19 11.24 -8.23 -5.34
C MET A 19 11.34 -7.49 -6.68
N ILE A 20 10.34 -6.68 -7.03
CA ILE A 20 10.33 -5.91 -8.29
C ILE A 20 11.23 -4.67 -8.19
N ARG A 21 11.25 -3.98 -7.04
CA ARG A 21 12.02 -2.73 -6.87
C ARG A 21 13.46 -2.94 -6.43
N GLY A 22 13.81 -4.13 -5.93
CA GLY A 22 15.13 -4.47 -5.42
C GLY A 22 15.46 -3.84 -4.06
N GLY A 23 14.48 -3.32 -3.33
CA GLY A 23 14.67 -2.67 -2.03
C GLY A 23 13.38 -2.49 -1.26
N VAL A 24 13.49 -2.25 0.05
CA VAL A 24 12.36 -2.16 0.99
C VAL A 24 11.29 -1.21 0.48
N LEU A 25 10.03 -1.67 0.42
CA LEU A 25 8.96 -0.93 -0.25
C LEU A 25 8.55 0.31 0.56
N PHE A 26 8.48 0.15 1.89
CA PHE A 26 8.14 1.21 2.83
C PHE A 26 9.19 1.31 3.95
N PRO A 27 10.37 1.88 3.67
CA PRO A 27 11.45 1.97 4.65
C PRO A 27 11.14 3.08 5.67
N GLY A 28 10.42 2.73 6.73
CA GLY A 28 10.10 3.62 7.84
C GLY A 28 11.08 3.45 9.00
N THR A 29 11.56 4.55 9.58
CA THR A 29 12.43 4.50 10.78
C THR A 29 11.65 4.39 12.09
N ASP A 30 10.38 4.78 12.08
CA ASP A 30 9.42 4.63 13.17
C ASP A 30 8.00 4.50 12.60
N HIS A 31 6.98 4.37 13.46
CA HIS A 31 5.59 4.20 13.04
C HIS A 31 5.03 5.41 12.26
N ILE A 32 5.47 6.63 12.57
CA ILE A 32 5.02 7.86 11.91
C ILE A 32 5.64 7.93 10.52
N ASP A 33 6.95 7.69 10.41
CA ASP A 33 7.65 7.67 9.14
C ASP A 33 7.12 6.53 8.25
N GLN A 34 6.92 5.33 8.80
CA GLN A 34 6.33 4.20 8.08
C GLN A 34 4.96 4.55 7.51
N TRP A 35 4.08 5.17 8.31
CA TRP A 35 2.78 5.65 7.84
C TRP A 35 2.92 6.68 6.71
N ASN A 36 3.85 7.64 6.86
CA ASN A 36 4.12 8.65 5.83
C ASN A 36 4.59 8.02 4.52
N LYS A 37 5.44 6.99 4.56
CA LYS A 37 5.88 6.26 3.34
C LYS A 37 4.70 5.58 2.66
N ILE A 38 3.83 4.93 3.43
CA ILE A 38 2.66 4.22 2.90
C ILE A 38 1.70 5.18 2.19
N ILE A 39 1.29 6.27 2.85
CA ILE A 39 0.31 7.22 2.27
C ILE A 39 0.91 8.07 1.14
N ALA A 40 2.22 8.22 1.07
CA ALA A 40 2.87 8.87 -0.07
C ALA A 40 2.87 7.97 -1.32
N PHE A 41 2.83 6.65 -1.12
CA PHE A 41 2.86 5.66 -2.19
C PHE A 41 1.44 5.32 -2.67
N LEU A 42 0.53 5.07 -1.74
CA LEU A 42 -0.84 4.62 -2.00
C LEU A 42 -1.86 5.75 -1.75
N PRO A 43 -2.99 5.77 -2.47
CA PRO A 43 -4.05 6.73 -2.23
C PRO A 43 -4.56 6.64 -0.80
N THR A 44 -4.74 7.79 -0.15
CA THR A 44 -5.38 7.84 1.16
C THR A 44 -6.87 7.51 1.01
N PRO A 45 -7.41 6.49 1.71
CA PRO A 45 -8.81 6.06 1.56
C PRO A 45 -9.81 7.21 1.79
N CYS A 46 -10.84 7.30 0.93
CA CYS A 46 -11.83 8.38 0.97
C CYS A 46 -12.84 8.17 2.11
N PRO A 47 -13.10 9.18 2.96
CA PRO A 47 -13.98 9.02 4.12
C PRO A 47 -15.42 8.61 3.88
N LYS A 48 -15.93 8.82 2.66
CA LYS A 48 -17.33 8.55 2.30
C LYS A 48 -17.56 7.17 1.71
N GLN A 49 -16.50 6.48 1.25
CA GLN A 49 -16.61 5.18 0.58
C GLN A 49 -15.98 4.05 1.40
N SER A 50 -14.92 4.35 2.14
CA SER A 50 -14.15 3.36 2.88
C SER A 50 -14.46 3.41 4.38
N ASN A 51 -14.25 2.30 5.08
CA ASN A 51 -14.33 2.20 6.53
C ASN A 51 -13.16 2.92 7.23
N TRP A 52 -12.60 3.96 6.60
CA TRP A 52 -11.46 4.75 7.05
C TRP A 52 -11.60 5.21 8.50
N ALA A 53 -12.82 5.57 8.94
CA ALA A 53 -13.09 6.05 10.28
C ALA A 53 -12.99 4.91 11.31
N LEU A 54 -13.30 3.68 10.88
CA LEU A 54 -13.09 2.47 11.66
C LEU A 54 -11.61 2.13 11.69
N LEU A 55 -10.88 2.13 10.56
CA LEU A 55 -9.42 1.98 10.50
C LEU A 55 -8.70 3.01 11.39
N ARG A 56 -9.18 4.27 11.41
CA ARG A 56 -8.72 5.32 12.32
C ARG A 56 -8.78 4.92 13.80
N LYS A 57 -9.84 4.20 14.19
CA LYS A 57 -10.06 3.75 15.56
C LYS A 57 -9.42 2.40 15.87
N SER A 58 -9.37 1.46 14.91
CA SER A 58 -8.86 0.10 15.09
C SER A 58 -7.36 -0.01 14.83
N SER A 59 -6.84 0.54 13.72
CA SER A 59 -5.41 0.50 13.40
C SER A 59 -4.59 1.30 14.42
N CYS A 60 -5.17 2.35 15.01
CA CYS A 60 -4.50 3.17 16.03
C CYS A 60 -4.87 2.81 17.48
N ARG A 61 -5.66 1.74 17.72
CA ARG A 61 -6.19 1.43 19.07
C ARG A 61 -5.07 1.09 20.07
N GLY A 62 -3.98 0.51 19.58
CA GLY A 62 -2.75 0.26 20.34
C GLY A 62 -1.72 1.39 20.29
N TYR A 63 -1.98 2.46 19.52
CA TYR A 63 -1.05 3.57 19.34
C TYR A 63 -1.41 4.76 20.26
N SER A 64 -0.41 5.59 20.56
CA SER A 64 -0.56 6.77 21.41
C SER A 64 -1.58 7.76 20.85
N GLN A 65 -2.17 8.58 21.73
CA GLN A 65 -3.11 9.63 21.31
C GLN A 65 -2.47 10.64 20.34
N LEU A 66 -1.16 10.85 20.44
CA LEU A 66 -0.39 11.71 19.54
C LEU A 66 -0.34 11.15 18.11
N PHE A 67 -0.09 9.84 17.97
CA PHE A 67 -0.10 9.18 16.67
C PHE A 67 -1.49 9.25 16.02
N ARG A 68 -2.55 9.02 16.81
CA ARG A 68 -3.94 9.18 16.35
C ARG A 68 -4.20 10.58 15.81
N ASN A 69 -3.91 11.60 16.62
CA ASN A 69 -4.12 13.00 16.21
C ASN A 69 -3.25 13.37 15.00
N TYR A 70 -2.05 12.81 14.88
CA TYR A 70 -1.19 13.03 13.72
C TYR A 70 -1.83 12.48 12.45
N VAL A 71 -2.21 11.20 12.43
CA VAL A 71 -2.86 10.56 11.27
C VAL A 71 -4.15 11.29 10.88
N GLU A 72 -4.92 11.76 11.86
CA GLU A 72 -6.18 12.47 11.65
C GLU A 72 -6.03 13.82 10.94
N ASN A 73 -4.91 14.51 11.11
CA ASN A 73 -4.69 15.87 10.60
C ASN A 73 -3.82 15.93 9.34
N ARG A 74 -3.43 14.79 8.75
CA ARG A 74 -2.60 14.80 7.55
C ARG A 74 -3.39 15.20 6.31
N PRO A 75 -2.76 15.96 5.38
CA PRO A 75 -3.29 16.15 4.04
C PRO A 75 -3.56 14.79 3.37
N ARG A 76 -4.62 14.72 2.56
CA ARG A 76 -4.87 13.53 1.76
C ARG A 76 -3.89 13.49 0.60
N TYR A 77 -3.30 12.32 0.39
CA TYR A 77 -2.44 12.07 -0.75
C TYR A 77 -3.21 11.25 -1.78
N PRO A 78 -3.23 11.66 -3.06
CA PRO A 78 -3.85 10.88 -4.13
C PRO A 78 -3.07 9.60 -4.45
N GLY A 79 -1.86 9.42 -3.89
CA GLY A 79 -0.95 8.34 -4.24
C GLY A 79 -0.43 8.45 -5.67
N TYR A 80 0.21 7.38 -6.14
CA TYR A 80 0.63 7.23 -7.54
C TYR A 80 -0.04 6.00 -8.17
N SER A 81 -0.17 6.00 -9.50
CA SER A 81 -0.62 4.80 -10.22
C SER A 81 0.42 3.68 -10.12
N PHE A 82 -0.03 2.43 -10.15
CA PHE A 82 0.86 1.27 -10.11
C PHE A 82 1.82 1.23 -11.31
N ASP A 83 1.43 1.78 -12.46
CA ASP A 83 2.35 1.98 -13.61
C ASP A 83 3.53 2.90 -13.28
N ARG A 84 3.32 3.94 -12.47
CA ARG A 84 4.38 4.85 -12.04
C ARG A 84 5.22 4.26 -10.90
N LEU A 85 4.58 3.49 -10.02
CA LEU A 85 5.23 2.87 -8.87
C LEU A 85 6.09 1.66 -9.27
N PHE A 86 5.64 0.92 -10.29
CA PHE A 86 6.28 -0.26 -10.85
C PHE A 86 6.38 -0.12 -12.37
N PRO A 87 7.27 0.75 -12.88
CA PRO A 87 7.39 0.98 -14.32
C PRO A 87 7.92 -0.26 -15.05
N ASP A 88 7.62 -0.38 -16.35
CA ASP A 88 7.98 -1.54 -17.17
C ASP A 88 9.48 -1.86 -17.17
N VAL A 89 10.34 -0.87 -16.96
CA VAL A 89 11.79 -1.03 -16.84
C VAL A 89 12.23 -1.91 -15.66
N LEU A 90 11.38 -2.07 -14.64
CA LEU A 90 11.65 -2.96 -13.51
C LEU A 90 11.33 -4.43 -13.82
N PHE A 91 10.66 -4.70 -14.94
CA PHE A 91 10.32 -6.05 -15.35
C PHE A 91 11.30 -6.56 -16.42
N PRO A 92 11.51 -7.89 -16.51
CA PRO A 92 12.42 -8.47 -17.49
C PRO A 92 12.06 -8.07 -18.93
N ALA A 93 12.99 -7.39 -19.60
CA ALA A 93 12.85 -6.90 -20.97
C ALA A 93 13.33 -7.95 -22.00
N GLU A 94 12.77 -9.15 -21.98
CA GLU A 94 12.99 -10.09 -23.09
C GLU A 94 11.82 -10.04 -24.07
N SER A 95 12.16 -9.98 -25.36
CA SER A 95 11.40 -9.50 -26.52
C SER A 95 10.18 -10.32 -26.94
N THR A 96 9.41 -10.84 -26.01
CA THR A 96 8.17 -11.60 -26.29
C THR A 96 6.96 -10.91 -25.69
N ASP A 97 5.86 -10.83 -26.45
CA ASP A 97 4.58 -10.24 -26.02
C ASP A 97 4.06 -10.84 -24.71
N HIS A 98 4.45 -12.09 -24.41
CA HIS A 98 4.16 -12.78 -23.15
C HIS A 98 4.67 -12.05 -21.90
N ASN A 99 5.83 -11.39 -21.94
CA ASN A 99 6.40 -10.70 -20.77
C ASN A 99 5.68 -9.39 -20.44
N ARG A 100 5.17 -8.68 -21.45
CA ARG A 100 4.38 -7.46 -21.23
C ARG A 100 3.05 -7.76 -20.53
N LEU A 101 2.40 -8.87 -20.89
CA LEU A 101 1.23 -9.39 -20.17
C LEU A 101 1.56 -9.76 -18.72
N LYS A 102 2.76 -10.31 -18.44
CA LYS A 102 3.20 -10.62 -17.07
C LYS A 102 3.41 -9.36 -16.23
N ALA A 103 4.00 -8.30 -16.80
CA ALA A 103 4.18 -7.02 -16.10
C ALA A 103 2.84 -6.37 -15.73
N SER A 104 1.88 -6.32 -16.67
CA SER A 104 0.54 -5.80 -16.37
C SER A 104 -0.20 -6.64 -15.33
N GLN A 105 -0.08 -7.98 -15.40
CA GLN A 105 -0.68 -8.88 -14.41
C GLN A 105 -0.07 -8.71 -13.02
N ALA A 106 1.26 -8.55 -12.94
CA ALA A 106 1.94 -8.30 -11.68
C ALA A 106 1.50 -6.98 -11.04
N ARG A 107 1.35 -5.92 -11.85
CA ARG A 107 0.82 -4.63 -11.40
C ARG A 107 -0.63 -4.71 -10.94
N ASP A 108 -1.49 -5.43 -11.65
CA ASP A 108 -2.89 -5.66 -11.25
C ASP A 108 -2.97 -6.46 -9.94
N LEU A 109 -2.13 -7.47 -9.76
CA LEU A 109 -2.11 -8.24 -8.52
C LEU A 109 -1.63 -7.36 -7.35
N LEU A 110 -0.56 -6.59 -7.55
CA LEU A 110 -0.07 -5.64 -6.55
C LEU A 110 -1.11 -4.60 -6.16
N SER A 111 -1.92 -4.11 -7.11
CA SER A 111 -2.96 -3.11 -6.81
C SER A 111 -4.09 -3.65 -5.94
N ARG A 112 -4.33 -4.97 -5.97
CA ARG A 112 -5.30 -5.66 -5.11
C ARG A 112 -4.72 -6.05 -3.75
N MET A 113 -3.41 -6.32 -3.67
CA MET A 113 -2.77 -6.71 -2.42
C MET A 113 -2.38 -5.49 -1.55
N LEU A 114 -1.88 -4.42 -2.17
CA LEU A 114 -1.42 -3.22 -1.48
C LEU A 114 -2.56 -2.22 -1.30
N VAL A 115 -3.59 -2.64 -0.56
CA VAL A 115 -4.78 -1.83 -0.25
C VAL A 115 -4.81 -1.49 1.25
N ILE A 116 -4.87 -0.19 1.58
CA ILE A 116 -4.83 0.28 2.98
C ILE A 116 -6.09 -0.15 3.75
N ASP A 117 -7.24 -0.16 3.06
CA ASP A 117 -8.50 -0.64 3.65
C ASP A 117 -8.73 -2.12 3.29
N PRO A 118 -8.65 -3.05 4.26
CA PRO A 118 -8.84 -4.47 3.99
C PRO A 118 -10.27 -4.84 3.56
N SER A 119 -11.26 -3.93 3.62
CA SER A 119 -12.58 -4.16 3.02
C SER A 119 -12.68 -3.81 1.54
N GLU A 120 -11.66 -3.16 0.98
CA GLU A 120 -11.60 -2.76 -0.45
C GLU A 120 -10.74 -3.72 -1.30
N GLY A 121 -10.12 -4.74 -0.66
CA GLY A 121 -9.25 -5.74 -1.29
C GLY A 121 -9.88 -7.12 -1.41
#